data_AF-A0A2E1ZPQ2-F1
#
_entry.id   AF-A0A2E1ZPQ2-F1
#
_cell.length_a   1.000
_cell.length_b   1.000
_cell.length_c   1.000
_cell.angle_alpha   90.00
_cell.angle_beta   90.00
_cell.angle_gamma   90.00
#
_symmetry.space_group_name_H-M   'P 1'
#
loop_
_entity.id
_entity.type
_entity.pdbx_description
1 polymer ?
#
loop_
_entity_poly.entity_id
_entity_poly.type
_entity_poly.pdbx_seq_one_letter_code
_entity_poly.pdbx_strand_id
1 'polypeptide(L)'
;DIGIDQVDLIIDDTIIASAQYGIPRQDVVNVMSVSTDPNAPGLGFTLLLDSSQFSDGTSELAIDLINKQGTRTRYGKRTIYFQN
;
A
#
# COMPACT_ATOMS: atom_id res chain seq x y z
N ASP A 1 -2.70 -10.71 16.47
CA ASP A 1 -2.21 -10.28 15.15
C ASP A 1 -0.84 -9.63 15.26
N ILE A 2 0.00 -9.79 14.23
CA ILE A 2 1.35 -9.22 14.17
C ILE A 2 1.34 -7.75 13.73
N GLY A 3 0.30 -7.34 12.98
CA GLY A 3 0.15 -5.98 12.46
C GLY A 3 1.09 -5.66 11.30
N ILE A 4 0.75 -4.63 10.55
CA ILE A 4 1.55 -4.08 9.46
C ILE A 4 2.51 -3.03 10.03
N ASP A 5 3.73 -3.04 9.49
CA ASP A 5 4.80 -2.09 9.79
C ASP A 5 4.95 -1.09 8.63
N GLN A 6 4.93 -1.56 7.40
CA GLN A 6 5.18 -0.75 6.21
C GLN A 6 4.33 -1.19 5.01
N VAL A 7 4.02 -0.23 4.15
CA VAL A 7 3.35 -0.43 2.87
C VAL A 7 4.24 0.14 1.77
N ASP A 8 4.67 -0.68 0.82
CA ASP A 8 5.50 -0.26 -0.30
C ASP A 8 4.70 -0.26 -1.60
N LEU A 9 4.86 0.78 -2.42
CA LEU A 9 4.38 0.82 -3.80
C LEU A 9 5.33 0.02 -4.70
N ILE A 10 4.76 -0.88 -5.49
CA ILE A 10 5.45 -1.66 -6.51
C ILE A 10 4.95 -1.24 -7.88
N ILE A 11 5.87 -0.94 -8.81
CA ILE A 11 5.59 -0.78 -10.24
C ILE A 11 6.52 -1.72 -11.00
N ASP A 12 5.96 -2.58 -11.86
CA ASP A 12 6.72 -3.54 -12.69
C ASP A 12 7.74 -4.35 -11.87
N ASP A 13 7.25 -4.96 -10.78
CA ASP A 13 8.02 -5.75 -9.80
C ASP A 13 9.13 -4.99 -9.04
N THR A 14 9.24 -3.67 -9.22
CA THR A 14 10.23 -2.82 -8.56
C THR A 14 9.60 -2.02 -7.42
N ILE A 15 10.28 -1.95 -6.27
CA ILE A 15 9.88 -1.08 -5.16
C ILE A 15 10.18 0.36 -5.55
N ILE A 16 9.13 1.19 -5.64
CA ILE A 16 9.26 2.59 -6.04
C ILE A 16 9.44 3.49 -4.82
N ALA A 17 8.60 3.30 -3.80
CA ALA A 17 8.62 4.10 -2.59
C ALA A 17 7.77 3.46 -1.49
N SER A 18 8.04 3.86 -0.25
CA SER A 18 7.23 3.50 0.92
C SER A 18 6.15 4.54 1.16
N ALA A 19 4.92 4.09 1.38
CA ALA A 19 3.78 4.95 1.66
C ALA A 19 3.82 5.47 3.10
N GLN A 20 3.20 6.62 3.34
CA GLN A 20 2.87 7.05 4.69
C GLN A 20 1.72 6.18 5.21
N TYR A 21 2.04 5.24 6.10
CA TYR A 21 1.09 4.35 6.74
C TYR A 21 0.64 4.87 8.12
N GLY A 22 -0.47 4.36 8.64
CA GLY A 22 -1.00 4.73 9.96
C GLY A 22 -2.10 5.80 9.93
N ILE A 23 -2.66 6.11 8.75
CA ILE A 23 -3.69 7.14 8.61
C ILE A 23 -5.00 6.61 9.22
N PRO A 24 -5.67 7.36 10.13
CA PRO A 24 -6.90 6.90 10.77
C PRO A 24 -8.03 6.63 9.76
N ARG A 25 -8.62 5.43 9.85
CA ARG A 25 -9.75 4.95 9.05
C ARG A 25 -10.76 4.23 9.95
N GLN A 26 -11.40 5.01 10.84
CA GLN A 26 -12.43 4.48 11.75
C GLN A 26 -13.63 3.88 11.00
N ASP A 27 -13.95 4.44 9.83
CA ASP A 27 -14.95 3.91 8.90
C ASP A 27 -14.65 2.45 8.51
N VAL A 28 -13.39 2.14 8.20
CA VAL A 28 -12.95 0.78 7.86
C VAL A 28 -13.01 -0.13 9.08
N VAL A 29 -12.53 0.32 10.24
CA VAL A 29 -12.60 -0.47 11.48
C VAL A 29 -14.04 -0.90 11.78
N ASN A 30 -14.99 0.03 11.63
CA ASN A 30 -16.40 -0.22 11.90
C ASN A 30 -17.03 -1.16 10.86
N VAL A 31 -16.84 -0.90 9.56
CA VAL A 31 -17.43 -1.70 8.48
C VAL A 31 -16.87 -3.12 8.45
N MET A 32 -15.56 -3.27 8.68
CA MET A 32 -14.88 -4.57 8.65
C MET A 32 -14.90 -5.30 10.00
N SER A 33 -15.38 -4.65 11.07
CA SER A 33 -15.40 -5.20 12.43
C SER A 33 -14.02 -5.65 12.94
N VAL A 34 -12.97 -4.89 12.62
CA VAL A 34 -11.55 -5.22 12.92
C VAL A 34 -10.99 -4.44 14.11
N SER A 35 -11.78 -4.27 15.17
CA SER A 35 -11.37 -3.48 16.35
C SER A 35 -10.19 -4.08 17.13
N THR A 36 -9.88 -5.36 16.92
CA THR A 36 -8.76 -6.06 17.56
C THR A 36 -7.47 -6.03 16.73
N ASP A 37 -7.51 -5.46 15.53
CA ASP A 37 -6.31 -5.30 14.71
C ASP A 37 -5.32 -4.37 15.44
N PRO A 38 -4.03 -4.75 15.60
CA PRO A 38 -3.03 -3.95 16.30
C PRO A 38 -2.78 -2.56 15.69
N ASN A 39 -3.14 -2.36 14.42
CA ASN A 39 -3.02 -1.10 13.72
C ASN A 39 -4.31 -0.29 13.73
N ALA A 40 -5.43 -0.78 14.27
CA ALA A 40 -6.66 -0.01 14.35
C ALA A 40 -6.49 1.24 15.25
N PRO A 41 -6.98 2.43 14.84
CA PRO A 41 -7.68 2.73 13.58
C PRO A 41 -6.77 3.19 12.44
N GLY A 42 -5.45 3.23 12.63
CA GLY A 42 -4.42 3.63 11.65
C GLY A 42 -4.24 2.62 10.50
N LEU A 43 -5.32 2.27 9.81
CA LEU A 43 -5.32 1.29 8.72
C LEU A 43 -5.08 1.91 7.33
N GLY A 44 -5.16 3.24 7.22
CA GLY A 44 -4.97 3.94 5.95
C GLY A 44 -3.50 4.16 5.61
N PHE A 45 -3.24 4.33 4.32
CA PHE A 45 -1.95 4.74 3.77
C PHE A 45 -2.15 5.72 2.61
N THR A 46 -1.16 6.58 2.38
CA THR A 46 -1.12 7.48 1.21
C THR A 46 0.29 7.59 0.66
N LEU A 47 0.40 7.89 -0.63
CA LEU A 47 1.66 8.11 -1.33
C LEU A 47 1.43 9.07 -2.49
N LEU A 48 2.40 9.95 -2.73
CA LEU A 48 2.47 10.80 -3.91
C LEU A 48 3.48 10.20 -4.89
N LEU A 49 3.04 9.98 -6.13
CA LEU A 49 3.85 9.43 -7.21
C LEU A 49 4.00 10.51 -8.28
N ASP A 50 5.24 10.82 -8.65
CA ASP A 50 5.53 11.65 -9.83
C ASP A 50 5.51 10.75 -11.08
N SER A 51 4.42 10.81 -11.86
CA SER A 51 4.24 9.97 -13.04
C SER A 51 5.20 10.33 -14.17
N SER A 52 5.75 11.55 -14.17
CA SER A 52 6.67 12.02 -15.23
C SER A 52 7.99 11.26 -15.27
N GLN A 53 8.28 10.50 -14.20
CA GLN A 53 9.45 9.62 -14.10
C GLN A 53 9.27 8.28 -14.82
N PHE A 54 8.06 7.99 -15.32
CA PHE A 54 7.70 6.76 -16.00
C PHE A 54 7.40 7.05 -17.47
N SER A 55 7.86 6.19 -18.37
CA SER A 55 7.53 6.27 -19.79
C SER A 55 6.03 6.04 -20.02
N ASP A 56 5.46 6.73 -21.00
CA ASP A 56 4.10 6.46 -21.44
C ASP A 56 3.95 5.00 -21.86
N GLY A 57 2.91 4.33 -21.37
CA GLY A 57 2.77 2.90 -21.55
C GLY A 57 2.03 2.19 -20.45
N THR A 58 1.88 0.88 -20.63
CA THR A 58 1.23 0.00 -19.65
C THR A 58 2.24 -0.49 -18.63
N SER A 59 1.88 -0.41 -17.35
CA SER A 59 2.64 -0.96 -16.22
C SER A 59 1.75 -1.76 -15.27
N GLU A 60 2.35 -2.64 -14.45
CA GLU A 60 1.67 -3.30 -13.33
C GLU A 60 1.96 -2.55 -12.03
N LEU A 61 0.91 -2.06 -11.36
CA LEU A 61 0.94 -1.52 -10.01
C LEU A 61 0.54 -2.59 -9.00
N ALA A 62 1.24 -2.64 -7.88
CA ALA A 62 0.84 -3.43 -6.72
C ALA A 62 1.33 -2.74 -5.43
N ILE A 63 0.98 -3.31 -4.28
CA ILE A 63 1.60 -2.94 -3.01
C ILE A 63 2.19 -4.18 -2.35
N ASP A 64 3.28 -4.00 -1.63
CA ASP A 64 3.78 -4.98 -0.67
C ASP A 64 3.42 -4.52 0.75
N LEU A 65 2.82 -5.41 1.53
CA LEU A 65 2.64 -5.24 2.96
C LEU A 65 3.78 -5.94 3.69
N ILE A 66 4.45 -5.22 4.60
CA ILE A 66 5.49 -5.76 5.45
C ILE A 66 4.94 -5.76 6.87
N ASN A 67 4.86 -6.94 7.49
CA ASN A 67 4.41 -7.05 8.87
C ASN A 67 5.54 -6.75 9.87
N LYS A 68 5.22 -6.63 11.16
CA LYS A 68 6.22 -6.35 12.22
C LYS A 68 7.26 -7.45 12.44
N GLN A 69 7.18 -8.58 11.72
CA GLN A 69 8.20 -9.62 11.68
C GLN A 69 9.05 -9.57 10.39
N GLY A 70 8.87 -8.57 9.54
CA GLY A 70 9.58 -8.42 8.27
C GLY A 70 9.06 -9.33 7.14
N THR A 71 7.93 -10.03 7.35
CA THR A 71 7.33 -10.83 6.28
C THR A 71 6.67 -9.91 5.27
N ARG A 72 7.06 -10.09 4.00
CA ARG A 72 6.56 -9.32 2.86
C ARG A 72 5.48 -10.10 2.12
N THR A 73 4.39 -9.45 1.74
CA THR A 73 3.32 -10.07 0.93
C THR A 73 2.76 -9.08 -0.08
N ARG A 74 2.69 -9.51 -1.35
CA ARG A 74 2.21 -8.72 -2.49
C ARG A 74 0.68 -8.75 -2.57
N TYR A 75 0.06 -7.60 -2.70
CA TYR A 75 -1.39 -7.44 -2.86
C TYR A 75 -1.73 -6.46 -3.98
N GLY A 76 -2.98 -6.52 -4.44
CA GLY A 76 -3.58 -5.43 -5.20
C GLY A 76 -3.00 -5.21 -6.59
N LYS A 77 -2.48 -6.24 -7.28
CA LYS A 77 -1.99 -6.14 -8.67
C LYS A 77 -3.04 -5.50 -9.58
N ARG A 78 -2.68 -4.45 -10.32
CA ARG A 78 -3.51 -3.72 -11.29
C ARG A 78 -2.68 -3.32 -12.49
N THR A 79 -3.24 -3.44 -13.68
CA THR A 79 -2.69 -2.81 -14.86
C THR A 79 -3.06 -1.33 -14.85
N ILE A 80 -2.07 -0.46 -15.00
CA ILE A 80 -2.22 0.99 -15.13
C ILE A 80 -1.58 1.45 -16.43
N TYR A 81 -1.93 2.66 -16.88
CA TYR A 81 -1.32 3.29 -18.04
C TYR A 81 -0.77 4.66 -17.63
N PHE A 82 0.52 4.89 -17.83
CA PHE A 82 1.13 6.21 -17.71
C PHE A 82 0.93 6.98 -19.02
N GLN A 83 0.49 8.23 -18.90
CA GLN A 83 0.31 9.18 -19.98
C GLN A 83 0.66 10.58 -19.47
N ASN A 84 1.86 11.06 -19.81
CA ASN A 84 2.39 12.34 -19.34
C ASN A 84 2.27 13.49 -20.36
#